data_AF-Q9USS4-F1
#
_entry.id   AF-Q9USS4-F1
#
_cell.length_a   1.000
_cell.length_b   1.000
_cell.length_c   1.000
_cell.angle_alpha   90.00
_cell.angle_beta   90.00
_cell.angle_gamma   90.00
#
_symmetry.space_group_name_H-M   'P 1'
#
loop_
_entity.id
_entity.type
_entity.pdbx_description
1 polymer ?
#
loop_
_entity_poly.entity_id
_entity_poly.type
_entity_poly.pdbx_seq_one_letter_code
_entity_poly.pdbx_strand_id
1 'polypeptide(L)'
;MDKKIADLLQELQSSSNVTSNQLENVDKSSIPLSKARKPSDFELNNSIEDAEKIKTYPAALRYIFALNSRHPEKLQKLRKMKAMQERQERNWSLERQRLVQHFESKTKLQEILKPLSSDPKLKQPSNCLNDQTNNDSAQTLDDNRALQEFDEQVVQLTNRMYKEQLAILADLKIPLFLSVNNDEELSEDQKRLLQLLQDLLGA
;
A
#
# COMPACT_ATOMS: atom_id res chain seq x y z
N MET A 1 -3.67 -12.93 18.13
CA MET A 1 -4.43 -12.26 17.06
C MET A 1 -4.86 -10.91 17.58
N ASP A 2 -4.18 -9.88 17.11
CA ASP A 2 -4.20 -8.54 17.68
C ASP A 2 -5.55 -7.87 17.45
N LYS A 3 -6.24 -7.54 18.54
CA LYS A 3 -7.52 -6.80 18.54
C LYS A 3 -7.48 -5.57 17.61
N LYS A 4 -6.32 -4.93 17.49
CA LYS A 4 -6.08 -3.79 16.61
C LYS A 4 -6.35 -4.06 15.13
N ILE A 5 -6.05 -5.25 14.61
CA ILE A 5 -6.29 -5.58 13.20
C ILE A 5 -7.78 -5.81 12.94
N ALA A 6 -8.48 -6.43 13.90
CA ALA A 6 -9.91 -6.64 13.82
C ALA A 6 -10.68 -5.30 13.87
N ASP A 7 -10.28 -4.38 14.75
CA ASP A 7 -10.87 -3.05 14.85
C ASP A 7 -10.68 -2.26 13.53
N LEU A 8 -9.50 -2.34 12.92
CA LEU A 8 -9.21 -1.64 11.65
C LEU A 8 -10.04 -2.19 10.48
N LEU A 9 -10.26 -3.51 10.42
CA LEU A 9 -11.13 -4.12 9.41
C LEU A 9 -12.60 -3.75 9.60
N GLN A 10 -13.05 -3.66 10.86
CA GLN A 10 -14.42 -3.23 11.17
C GLN A 10 -14.64 -1.76 10.81
N GLU A 11 -13.67 -0.89 11.11
CA GLU A 11 -13.73 0.52 10.76
C GLU A 11 -13.77 0.73 9.24
N LEU A 12 -12.97 -0.01 8.48
CA LEU A 12 -13.01 0.01 7.01
C LEU A 12 -14.37 -0.43 6.45
N GLN A 13 -14.98 -1.47 7.03
CA GLN A 13 -16.31 -1.93 6.63
C GLN A 13 -17.40 -0.90 6.97
N SER A 14 -17.30 -0.21 8.11
CA SER A 14 -18.23 0.87 8.47
C SER A 14 -18.11 2.08 7.56
N SER A 15 -16.90 2.45 7.14
CA SER A 15 -16.69 3.59 6.23
C SER A 15 -17.18 3.34 4.80
N SER A 16 -17.35 2.09 4.38
CA SER A 16 -17.78 1.78 3.00
C SER A 16 -19.28 1.93 2.74
N ASN A 17 -20.12 2.10 3.76
CA ASN A 17 -21.60 2.07 3.60
C ASN A 17 -22.32 3.41 3.89
N VAL A 18 -21.59 4.54 3.93
CA VAL A 18 -22.21 5.85 4.16
C VAL A 18 -22.04 6.74 2.94
N THR A 19 -23.04 6.73 2.05
CA THR A 19 -23.65 7.86 1.29
C THR A 19 -24.16 7.42 -0.08
N SER A 20 -25.26 6.69 -0.07
CA SER A 20 -26.27 6.80 -1.13
C SER A 20 -27.59 7.02 -0.42
N ASN A 21 -27.99 8.28 -0.27
CA ASN A 21 -29.37 8.76 -0.38
C ASN A 21 -29.52 10.20 0.15
N GLN A 22 -30.33 10.95 -0.59
CA GLN A 22 -30.99 12.22 -0.25
C GLN A 22 -30.17 13.51 -0.34
N LEU A 23 -30.31 14.19 -1.47
CA LEU A 23 -30.58 15.62 -1.54
C LEU A 23 -31.55 15.85 -2.71
N GLU A 24 -32.82 15.55 -2.46
CA GLU A 24 -33.95 16.16 -3.17
C GLU A 24 -34.23 17.53 -2.55
N ASN A 25 -34.70 18.46 -3.39
CA ASN A 25 -35.28 19.78 -3.07
C ASN A 25 -34.35 20.86 -2.50
N VAL A 26 -33.83 21.70 -3.40
CA VAL A 26 -33.87 23.16 -3.19
C VAL A 26 -34.29 23.85 -4.50
N ASP A 27 -35.35 24.64 -4.36
CA ASP A 27 -36.04 25.42 -5.36
C ASP A 27 -35.17 26.36 -6.19
N LYS A 28 -35.45 26.35 -7.50
CA LYS A 28 -35.65 27.49 -8.40
C LYS A 28 -35.12 28.85 -7.89
N SER A 29 -33.83 29.10 -8.11
CA SER A 29 -33.37 30.45 -8.45
C SER A 29 -32.55 30.38 -9.73
N SER A 30 -33.21 30.71 -10.82
CA SER A 30 -32.66 30.78 -12.17
C SER A 30 -31.68 31.96 -12.27
N ILE A 31 -30.46 31.80 -11.75
CA ILE A 31 -29.39 32.75 -12.03
C ILE A 31 -28.87 32.41 -13.45
N PRO A 32 -28.92 33.37 -14.39
CA PRO A 32 -28.64 33.10 -15.79
C PRO A 32 -27.21 32.60 -15.97
N LEU A 33 -27.09 31.43 -16.60
CA LEU A 33 -25.85 30.71 -16.92
C LEU A 33 -24.96 31.44 -17.96
N SER A 34 -25.15 32.75 -18.15
CA SER A 34 -24.43 33.58 -19.12
C SER A 34 -23.48 34.56 -18.43
N LYS A 35 -22.85 34.13 -17.34
CA LYS A 35 -21.61 34.76 -16.86
C LYS A 35 -20.70 33.76 -16.14
N ALA A 36 -20.64 32.53 -16.66
CA ALA A 36 -19.45 31.72 -16.48
C ALA A 36 -18.31 32.45 -17.20
N ARG A 37 -17.68 33.40 -16.49
CA ARG A 37 -16.35 33.91 -16.84
C ARG A 37 -15.52 32.65 -17.10
N LYS A 38 -15.14 32.42 -18.35
CA LYS A 38 -14.12 31.45 -18.69
C LYS A 38 -12.97 31.71 -17.72
N PRO A 39 -12.61 30.77 -16.83
CA PRO A 39 -11.41 30.95 -16.03
C PRO A 39 -10.30 31.22 -17.04
N SER A 40 -9.69 32.40 -16.93
CA SER A 40 -8.80 32.89 -17.96
C SER A 40 -7.70 31.86 -18.19
N ASP A 41 -7.54 31.42 -19.42
CA ASP A 41 -6.45 30.52 -19.81
C ASP A 41 -5.07 31.13 -19.48
N PHE A 42 -5.02 32.45 -19.26
CA PHE A 42 -3.84 33.20 -18.84
C PHE A 42 -3.37 32.91 -17.41
N GLU A 43 -4.26 32.71 -16.43
CA GLU A 43 -3.84 32.41 -15.05
C GLU A 43 -3.30 30.98 -14.92
N LEU A 44 -3.82 30.04 -15.72
CA LEU A 44 -3.30 28.66 -15.76
C LEU A 44 -1.95 28.57 -16.46
N ASN A 45 -1.71 29.36 -17.51
CA ASN A 45 -0.41 29.36 -18.20
C ASN A 45 0.74 29.74 -17.27
N ASN A 46 0.55 30.78 -16.46
CA ASN A 46 1.61 31.26 -15.56
C ASN A 46 1.78 30.37 -14.31
N SER A 47 0.73 29.70 -13.82
CA SER A 47 0.87 28.82 -12.65
C SER A 47 1.55 27.49 -12.98
N ILE A 48 1.52 27.05 -14.24
CA ILE A 48 2.18 25.81 -14.67
C ILE A 48 3.70 25.96 -14.67
N GLU A 49 4.23 27.15 -14.93
CA GLU A 49 5.68 27.36 -15.00
C GLU A 49 6.37 27.12 -13.64
N ASP A 50 5.69 27.40 -12.54
CA ASP A 50 6.25 27.26 -11.19
C ASP A 50 5.47 26.28 -10.31
N ALA A 51 5.49 24.99 -10.66
CA ALA A 51 4.96 23.92 -9.80
C ALA A 51 5.52 23.97 -8.35
N GLU A 52 6.74 24.49 -8.19
CA GLU A 52 7.41 24.72 -6.89
C GLU A 52 6.71 25.76 -6.00
N LYS A 53 5.99 26.72 -6.58
CA LYS A 53 5.28 27.76 -5.83
C LYS A 53 3.92 27.28 -5.29
N ILE A 54 3.44 26.14 -5.77
CA ILE A 54 2.14 25.59 -5.39
C ILE A 54 2.26 24.88 -4.03
N LYS A 55 1.84 25.57 -2.97
CA LYS A 55 1.86 25.07 -1.59
C LYS A 55 0.51 24.60 -1.04
N THR A 56 -0.57 24.79 -1.79
CA THR A 56 -1.93 24.50 -1.33
C THR A 56 -2.56 23.36 -2.13
N TYR A 57 -3.28 22.47 -1.43
CA TYR A 57 -3.96 21.34 -2.05
C TYR A 57 -4.91 21.74 -3.20
N PRO A 58 -5.79 22.75 -3.09
CA PRO A 58 -6.67 23.14 -4.20
C PRO A 58 -5.93 23.63 -5.45
N ALA A 59 -4.76 24.25 -5.28
CA ALA A 59 -3.94 24.68 -6.40
C ALA A 59 -3.19 23.50 -7.04
N ALA A 60 -2.72 22.54 -6.23
CA ALA A 60 -2.14 21.29 -6.70
C ALA A 60 -3.14 20.47 -7.53
N LEU A 61 -4.41 20.39 -7.09
CA LEU A 61 -5.49 19.77 -7.85
C LEU A 61 -5.66 20.39 -9.23
N ARG A 62 -5.83 21.71 -9.29
CA ARG A 62 -6.00 22.44 -10.56
C ARG A 62 -4.82 22.21 -11.50
N TYR A 63 -3.61 22.17 -10.96
CA TYR A 63 -2.40 21.87 -11.72
C TYR A 63 -2.41 20.45 -12.28
N ILE A 64 -2.77 19.42 -11.50
CA ILE A 64 -2.84 18.04 -11.98
C ILE A 64 -3.87 17.89 -13.11
N PHE A 65 -5.05 18.51 -12.98
CA PHE A 65 -6.05 18.47 -14.04
C PHE A 65 -5.58 19.22 -15.31
N ALA A 66 -4.90 20.36 -15.16
CA ALA A 66 -4.30 21.07 -16.29
C ALA A 66 -3.13 20.29 -16.92
N LEU A 67 -2.36 19.56 -16.11
CA LEU A 67 -1.29 18.69 -16.56
C LEU A 67 -1.86 17.50 -17.34
N ASN A 68 -2.98 16.92 -16.89
CA ASN A 68 -3.65 15.83 -17.57
C ASN A 68 -4.18 16.22 -18.94
N SER A 69 -4.76 17.42 -19.06
CA SER A 69 -5.30 17.89 -20.32
C SER A 69 -4.22 18.26 -21.34
N ARG A 70 -3.05 18.74 -20.89
CA ARG A 70 -1.95 19.15 -21.77
C ARG A 70 -0.93 18.05 -22.07
N HIS A 71 -0.67 17.20 -21.09
CA HIS A 71 0.41 16.20 -21.08
C HIS A 71 -0.07 14.85 -20.52
N PRO A 72 -1.04 14.19 -21.17
CA PRO A 72 -1.57 12.90 -20.70
C PRO A 72 -0.48 11.82 -20.56
N GLU A 73 0.62 11.91 -21.31
CA GLU A 73 1.78 11.01 -21.24
C GLU A 73 2.46 11.02 -19.85
N LYS A 74 2.45 12.16 -19.15
CA LYS A 74 3.02 12.26 -17.80
C LYS A 74 2.23 11.42 -16.80
N LEU A 75 0.91 11.44 -16.90
CA LEU A 75 0.03 10.59 -16.08
C LEU A 75 0.08 9.12 -16.49
N GLN A 76 0.41 8.80 -17.75
CA GLN A 76 0.70 7.42 -18.11
C GLN A 76 1.93 6.87 -17.39
N LYS A 77 2.97 7.68 -17.16
CA LYS A 77 4.14 7.27 -16.35
C LYS A 77 3.73 6.94 -14.92
N LEU A 78 2.84 7.74 -14.32
CA LEU A 78 2.26 7.46 -13.00
C LEU A 78 1.43 6.19 -12.97
N ARG A 79 0.63 5.93 -14.01
CA ARG A 79 -0.12 4.66 -14.14
C ARG A 79 0.82 3.46 -14.16
N LYS A 80 1.91 3.54 -14.94
CA LYS A 80 2.91 2.47 -15.03
C LYS A 80 3.61 2.25 -13.67
N MET A 81 3.94 3.33 -12.96
CA MET A 81 4.50 3.26 -11.62
C MET A 81 3.55 2.57 -10.63
N LYS A 82 2.26 2.92 -10.63
CA LYS A 82 1.23 2.27 -9.80
C LYS A 82 1.09 0.79 -10.12
N ALA A 83 0.99 0.44 -11.41
CA ALA A 83 0.91 -0.96 -11.84
C ALA A 83 2.16 -1.77 -11.44
N MET A 84 3.34 -1.14 -11.42
CA MET A 84 4.57 -1.76 -10.94
C MET A 84 4.52 -2.02 -9.43
N GLN A 85 4.06 -1.05 -8.63
CA GLN A 85 3.86 -1.21 -7.19
C GLN A 85 2.93 -2.37 -6.88
N GLU A 86 1.72 -2.38 -7.46
CA GLU A 86 0.73 -3.44 -7.21
C GLU A 86 1.26 -4.83 -7.61
N ARG A 87 2.07 -4.89 -8.67
CA ARG A 87 2.73 -6.13 -9.09
C ARG A 87 3.77 -6.58 -8.04
N GLN A 88 4.57 -5.67 -7.51
CA GLN A 88 5.57 -5.98 -6.49
C GLN A 88 4.90 -6.44 -5.19
N GLU A 89 3.89 -5.70 -4.71
CA GLU A 89 3.13 -6.05 -3.52
C GLU A 89 2.46 -7.42 -3.65
N ARG A 90 1.85 -7.71 -4.81
CA ARG A 90 1.27 -9.02 -5.09
C ARG A 90 2.34 -10.12 -5.09
N ASN A 91 3.52 -9.87 -5.65
CA ASN A 91 4.62 -10.84 -5.64
C ASN A 91 5.09 -11.12 -4.21
N TRP A 92 5.31 -10.09 -3.39
CA TRP A 92 5.72 -10.24 -1.99
C TRP A 92 4.66 -11.00 -1.18
N SER A 93 3.38 -10.69 -1.38
CA SER A 93 2.28 -11.42 -0.72
C SER A 93 2.28 -12.91 -1.10
N LEU A 94 2.49 -13.23 -2.38
CA LEU A 94 2.54 -14.63 -2.84
C LEU A 94 3.77 -15.36 -2.32
N GLU A 95 4.92 -14.69 -2.28
CA GLU A 95 6.17 -15.25 -1.77
C GLU A 95 6.07 -15.56 -0.27
N ARG A 96 5.51 -14.63 0.51
CA ARG A 96 5.19 -14.85 1.91
C ARG A 96 4.26 -16.04 2.11
N GLN A 97 3.20 -16.13 1.30
CA GLN A 97 2.25 -17.24 1.38
C GLN A 97 2.92 -18.59 1.06
N ARG A 98 3.82 -18.63 0.06
CA ARG A 98 4.60 -19.84 -0.25
C ARG A 98 5.51 -20.24 0.90
N LEU A 99 6.15 -19.27 1.56
CA LEU A 99 7.02 -19.52 2.70
C LEU A 99 6.22 -20.12 3.87
N VAL A 100 5.04 -19.55 4.17
CA VAL A 100 4.13 -20.09 5.20
C VAL A 100 3.65 -21.49 4.85
N GLN A 101 3.22 -21.73 3.61
CA GLN A 101 2.82 -23.07 3.15
C GLN A 101 3.96 -24.08 3.23
N HIS A 102 5.19 -23.65 2.93
CA HIS A 102 6.37 -24.49 3.08
C HIS A 102 6.56 -24.92 4.54
N PHE A 103 6.46 -23.99 5.50
CA PHE A 103 6.52 -24.34 6.92
C PHE A 103 5.38 -25.24 7.37
N GLU A 104 4.13 -24.96 6.96
CA GLU A 104 2.97 -25.80 7.28
C GLU A 104 3.08 -27.22 6.70
N SER A 105 3.64 -27.36 5.51
CA SER A 105 3.84 -28.68 4.89
C SER A 105 4.96 -29.46 5.59
N LYS A 106 6.04 -28.78 6.01
CA LYS A 106 7.12 -29.38 6.78
C LYS A 106 6.64 -29.87 8.14
N THR A 107 5.84 -29.08 8.86
CA THR A 107 5.25 -29.50 10.15
C THR A 107 4.31 -30.69 9.98
N LYS A 108 3.43 -30.67 8.97
CA LYS A 108 2.55 -31.82 8.66
C LYS A 108 3.34 -33.09 8.32
N LEU A 109 4.43 -32.98 7.55
CA LEU A 109 5.30 -34.12 7.25
C LEU A 109 5.99 -34.67 8.50
N GLN A 110 6.47 -33.80 9.38
CA GLN A 110 7.03 -34.21 10.66
C GLN A 110 5.99 -34.95 11.52
N GLU A 111 4.76 -34.45 11.59
CA GLU A 111 3.66 -35.11 12.30
C GLU A 111 3.32 -36.50 11.73
N ILE A 112 3.34 -36.66 10.41
CA ILE A 112 3.12 -37.95 9.74
C ILE A 112 4.28 -38.93 9.99
N LEU A 113 5.52 -38.43 10.08
CA LEU A 113 6.72 -39.25 10.30
C LEU A 113 6.95 -39.62 11.78
N LYS A 114 6.38 -38.88 12.74
CA LYS A 114 6.43 -39.18 14.18
C LYS A 114 6.08 -40.64 14.50
N PRO A 115 4.93 -41.21 14.05
CA PRO A 115 4.60 -42.60 14.34
C PRO A 115 5.51 -43.62 13.66
N LEU A 116 6.13 -43.28 12.52
CA LEU A 116 7.06 -44.19 11.82
C LEU A 116 8.43 -44.27 12.50
N SER A 117 8.84 -43.20 13.18
CA SER A 117 10.12 -43.16 13.91
C SER A 117 10.06 -43.87 15.27
N SER A 118 8.86 -44.06 15.83
CA SER A 118 8.65 -44.84 17.05
C SER A 118 8.56 -46.33 16.75
N ASP A 119 9.63 -46.92 16.21
CA ASP A 119 9.72 -48.37 16.00
C ASP A 119 9.82 -49.06 17.39
N PRO A 120 8.81 -49.84 17.82
CA PRO A 120 8.69 -50.28 19.22
C PRO A 120 9.70 -51.36 19.64
N LYS A 121 10.65 -51.77 18.78
CA LYS A 121 11.65 -52.79 19.09
C LYS A 121 12.86 -52.29 19.89
N LEU A 122 12.94 -50.99 20.20
CA LEU A 122 14.00 -50.41 21.04
C LEU A 122 13.49 -49.93 22.42
N LYS A 123 12.38 -50.50 22.92
CA LYS A 123 11.96 -50.30 24.31
C LYS A 123 12.87 -51.08 25.29
N GLN A 124 14.14 -50.71 25.36
CA GLN A 124 14.89 -50.87 26.62
C GLN A 124 14.41 -49.76 27.57
N PRO A 125 14.03 -50.10 28.82
CA PRO A 125 13.51 -49.12 29.76
C PRO A 125 14.68 -48.37 30.40
N SER A 126 15.24 -47.41 29.68
CA SER A 126 16.15 -46.41 30.25
C SER A 126 15.61 -45.03 29.92
N ASN A 127 14.86 -44.46 30.86
CA ASN A 127 14.81 -43.05 31.28
C ASN A 127 15.27 -41.93 30.32
N CYS A 128 14.90 -41.97 29.04
CA CYS A 128 15.13 -40.89 28.10
C CYS A 128 13.80 -40.30 27.59
N LEU A 129 12.90 -39.97 28.51
CA LEU A 129 11.83 -39.00 28.27
C LEU A 129 12.46 -37.63 28.49
N ASN A 130 12.82 -36.89 27.41
CA ASN A 130 12.72 -35.42 27.34
C ASN A 130 13.36 -34.76 26.09
N ASP A 131 14.04 -35.46 25.18
CA ASP A 131 14.74 -34.74 24.09
C ASP A 131 13.88 -34.39 22.85
N GLN A 132 12.68 -34.97 22.67
CA GLN A 132 11.92 -34.72 21.44
C GLN A 132 11.15 -33.39 21.43
N THR A 133 10.77 -32.83 22.57
CA THR A 133 10.12 -31.49 22.61
C THR A 133 11.06 -30.37 22.17
N ASN A 134 12.37 -30.57 22.27
CA ASN A 134 13.37 -29.56 21.89
C ASN A 134 13.48 -29.39 20.38
N ASN A 135 13.34 -30.45 19.58
CA ASN A 135 13.49 -30.36 18.12
C ASN A 135 12.31 -29.63 17.45
N ASP A 136 11.07 -29.91 17.85
CA ASP A 136 9.90 -29.21 17.31
C ASP A 136 9.92 -27.71 17.69
N SER A 137 10.36 -27.40 18.93
CA SER A 137 10.52 -26.03 19.40
C SER A 137 11.63 -25.29 18.64
N ALA A 138 12.77 -25.93 18.42
CA ALA A 138 13.86 -25.33 17.64
C ALA A 138 13.46 -25.08 16.19
N GLN A 139 12.76 -26.03 15.55
CA GLN A 139 12.32 -25.87 14.16
C GLN A 139 11.31 -24.73 13.99
N THR A 140 10.34 -24.64 14.90
CA THR A 140 9.34 -23.55 14.88
C THR A 140 9.99 -22.19 15.15
N LEU A 141 11.03 -22.12 15.97
CA LEU A 141 11.81 -20.89 16.17
C LEU A 141 12.57 -20.50 14.89
N ASP A 142 13.20 -21.45 14.21
CA ASP A 142 13.92 -21.20 12.95
C ASP A 142 12.97 -20.74 11.83
N ASP A 143 11.80 -21.36 11.71
CA ASP A 143 10.78 -21.00 10.71
C ASP A 143 10.24 -19.58 10.96
N ASN A 144 9.97 -19.22 12.23
CA ASN A 144 9.55 -17.88 12.62
C ASN A 144 10.63 -16.84 12.33
N ARG A 145 11.90 -17.17 12.57
CA ARG A 145 13.02 -16.29 12.26
C ARG A 145 13.13 -16.04 10.76
N ALA A 146 13.03 -17.08 9.94
CA ALA A 146 13.05 -16.93 8.48
C ALA A 146 11.88 -16.08 7.96
N LEU A 147 10.69 -16.21 8.56
CA LEU A 147 9.55 -15.36 8.23
C LEU A 147 9.77 -13.89 8.62
N GLN A 148 10.38 -13.65 9.79
CA GLN A 148 10.75 -12.30 10.23
C GLN A 148 11.80 -11.67 9.31
N GLU A 149 12.85 -12.42 8.93
CA GLU A 149 13.87 -11.96 8.00
C GLU A 149 13.26 -11.58 6.63
N PHE A 150 12.28 -12.36 6.16
CA PHE A 150 11.52 -12.00 4.96
C PHE A 150 10.70 -10.72 5.14
N ASP A 151 9.95 -10.60 6.24
CA ASP A 151 9.11 -9.42 6.52
C ASP A 151 10.00 -8.16 6.65
N GLU A 152 11.18 -8.24 7.27
CA GLU A 152 12.17 -7.15 7.33
C GLU A 152 12.68 -6.76 5.95
N GLN A 153 12.98 -7.73 5.08
CA GLN A 153 13.39 -7.46 3.70
C GLN A 153 12.28 -6.77 2.91
N VAL A 154 11.02 -7.18 3.07
CA VAL A 154 9.88 -6.54 2.42
C VAL A 154 9.74 -5.09 2.88
N VAL A 155 9.92 -4.79 4.17
CA VAL A 155 9.90 -3.40 4.68
C VAL A 155 11.01 -2.57 4.02
N GLN A 156 12.23 -3.10 3.91
CA GLN A 156 13.33 -2.40 3.24
C GLN A 156 13.04 -2.15 1.76
N LEU A 157 12.53 -3.16 1.05
CA LEU A 157 12.14 -3.05 -0.36
C LEU A 157 10.98 -2.07 -0.55
N THR A 158 10.01 -2.05 0.35
CA THR A 158 8.88 -1.11 0.34
C THR A 158 9.37 0.32 0.54
N ASN A 159 10.26 0.55 1.50
CA ASN A 159 10.86 1.87 1.73
C ASN A 159 11.66 2.35 0.51
N ARG A 160 12.39 1.44 -0.15
CA ARG A 160 13.10 1.75 -1.39
C ARG A 160 12.13 2.12 -2.52
N MET A 161 11.10 1.31 -2.73
CA MET A 161 10.05 1.56 -3.72
C MET A 161 9.41 2.93 -3.49
N TYR A 162 9.07 3.24 -2.24
CA TYR A 162 8.49 4.52 -1.87
C TYR A 162 9.40 5.71 -2.21
N LYS A 163 10.72 5.61 -1.94
CA LYS A 163 11.69 6.64 -2.35
C LYS A 163 11.78 6.78 -3.87
N GLU A 164 11.76 5.68 -4.61
CA GLU A 164 11.73 5.70 -6.08
C GLU A 164 10.46 6.37 -6.61
N GLN A 165 9.30 6.13 -5.98
CA GLN A 165 8.04 6.80 -6.31
C GLN A 165 8.10 8.30 -6.06
N LEU A 166 8.60 8.74 -4.90
CA LEU A 166 8.80 10.17 -4.62
C LEU A 166 9.71 10.83 -5.65
N ALA A 167 10.80 10.17 -6.06
CA ALA A 167 11.68 10.67 -7.11
C ALA A 167 10.96 10.81 -8.46
N ILE A 168 10.08 9.87 -8.82
CA ILE A 168 9.26 9.95 -10.04
C ILE A 168 8.23 11.09 -9.93
N LEU A 169 7.59 11.29 -8.78
CA LEU A 169 6.64 12.38 -8.56
C LEU A 169 7.33 13.75 -8.66
N ALA A 170 8.54 13.87 -8.13
CA ALA A 170 9.37 15.06 -8.24
C ALA A 170 9.80 15.32 -9.70
N ASP A 171 10.26 14.30 -10.42
CA ASP A 171 10.61 14.38 -11.86
C ASP A 171 9.42 14.82 -12.73
N LEU A 172 8.22 14.37 -12.38
CA LEU A 172 6.98 14.79 -13.05
C LEU A 172 6.49 16.18 -12.66
N LYS A 173 7.21 16.88 -11.77
CA LYS A 173 6.87 18.20 -11.23
C LYS A 173 5.48 18.22 -10.61
N ILE A 174 5.15 17.20 -9.80
CA ILE A 174 3.90 17.21 -9.05
C ILE A 174 4.06 18.13 -7.82
N PRO A 175 3.20 19.15 -7.67
CA PRO A 175 3.22 20.02 -6.51
C PRO A 175 3.15 19.28 -5.18
N LEU A 176 3.65 19.89 -4.11
CA LEU A 176 3.78 19.33 -2.75
C LEU A 176 4.83 18.22 -2.57
N PHE A 177 5.28 17.55 -3.64
CA PHE A 177 6.33 16.52 -3.57
C PHE A 177 7.74 17.05 -3.90
N LEU A 178 7.84 18.28 -4.41
CA LEU A 178 9.11 18.88 -4.83
C LEU A 178 10.03 19.30 -3.67
N SER A 179 9.47 19.56 -2.49
CA SER A 179 10.22 20.04 -1.32
C SER A 179 10.32 19.02 -0.19
N VAL A 180 9.95 17.76 -0.45
CA VAL A 180 9.89 16.73 0.59
C VAL A 180 11.29 16.17 0.82
N ASN A 181 11.79 16.33 2.04
CA ASN A 181 12.91 15.53 2.51
C ASN A 181 12.41 14.09 2.65
N ASN A 182 13.12 13.12 2.07
CA ASN A 182 12.70 11.70 2.01
C ASN A 182 12.41 11.02 3.37
N ASP A 183 12.67 11.70 4.49
CA ASP A 183 12.56 11.18 5.84
C ASP A 183 11.37 11.78 6.63
N GLU A 184 10.65 12.79 6.11
CA GLU A 184 9.49 13.39 6.78
C GLU A 184 8.20 12.62 6.48
N GLU A 185 7.37 12.42 7.51
CA GLU A 185 6.03 11.85 7.34
C GLU A 185 5.19 12.69 6.37
N LEU A 186 4.49 12.03 5.45
CA LEU A 186 3.61 12.68 4.49
C LEU A 186 2.57 13.56 5.21
N SER A 187 2.53 14.84 4.83
CA SER A 187 1.47 15.77 5.23
C SER A 187 0.10 15.26 4.78
N GLU A 188 -0.96 15.59 5.52
CA GLU A 188 -2.33 15.20 5.18
C GLU A 188 -2.72 15.61 3.75
N ASP A 189 -2.27 16.78 3.30
CA ASP A 189 -2.52 17.27 1.95
C ASP A 189 -1.82 16.41 0.87
N GLN A 190 -0.62 15.89 1.16
CA GLN A 190 0.09 14.99 0.26
C GLN A 190 -0.60 13.63 0.19
N LYS A 191 -1.10 13.11 1.33
CA LYS A 191 -1.88 11.86 1.37
C LYS A 191 -3.15 11.97 0.54
N ARG A 192 -3.90 13.09 0.68
CA ARG A 192 -5.08 13.37 -0.14
C ARG A 192 -4.73 13.48 -1.62
N LEU A 193 -3.59 14.10 -1.96
CA LEU A 193 -3.14 14.22 -3.34
C LEU A 193 -2.75 12.87 -3.95
N LEU A 194 -2.09 12.00 -3.18
CA LEU A 194 -1.80 10.63 -3.59
C LEU A 194 -3.08 9.83 -3.80
N GLN A 195 -4.06 9.92 -2.90
CA GLN A 195 -5.35 9.25 -3.04
C GLN A 195 -6.05 9.70 -4.34
N LEU A 196 -6.08 11.00 -4.60
CA LEU A 196 -6.67 11.51 -5.84
C LEU A 196 -5.91 11.01 -7.07
N LEU A 197 -4.58 10.98 -7.05
CA LEU A 197 -3.79 10.41 -8.14
C LEU A 197 -4.14 8.93 -8.33
N GLN A 198 -4.35 8.17 -7.26
CA GLN A 198 -4.79 6.78 -7.35
C GLN A 198 -6.17 6.64 -7.98
N ASP A 199 -7.12 7.52 -7.63
CA ASP A 199 -8.49 7.53 -8.15
C ASP A 199 -8.51 7.93 -9.64
N LEU A 200 -7.75 8.97 -10.02
CA LEU A 200 -7.62 9.46 -11.40
C LEU A 200 -7.00 8.43 -12.35
N LEU A 201 -6.06 7.63 -11.84
CA LEU A 201 -5.34 6.66 -12.65
C LEU A 201 -6.16 5.40 -12.95
N GLY A 202 -7.30 5.21 -12.25
CA GLY A 202 -8.06 3.98 -12.21
C GLY A 202 -7.35 2.93 -11.36
N ALA A 203 -8.11 2.22 -10.52
CA ALA A 203 -7.75 0.85 -10.14
C ALA A 203 -8.03 -0.08 -11.33
#